data_AF-A0A6A5SMV8-F1
#
_entry.id   AF-A0A6A5SMV8-F1
#
_cell.length_a   1.000
_cell.length_b   1.000
_cell.length_c   1.000
_cell.angle_alpha   90.00
_cell.angle_beta   90.00
_cell.angle_gamma   90.00
#
_symmetry.space_group_name_H-M   'P 1'
#
loop_
_entity.id
_entity.type
_entity.pdbx_description
1 polymer ?
#
loop_
_entity_poly.entity_id
_entity_poly.type
_entity_poly.pdbx_seq_one_letter_code
_entity_poly.pdbx_strand_id
1 'polypeptide(L)'
;MSTMEEWVEWVKGEFKEEYCDDGFNHTTPLNLDCLRTNLHKQCPDAARVITEALKILDLDICRALCKDLPQQNNKYESDEQLDDGTLESDFSLMDRLVADKGKTVGTDSTDRDIKHAPLLPSTVVAQHTKDLVPQFGFFGTLSEATTSESKIFQNTNVPFFAFVCGVQGSGKSYTTAIMLENALIQSRHLGRLKAPISALVFSYGY
;
A
#
# COMPACT_ATOMS: atom_id res chain seq x y z
N MET A 1 13.55 13.77 36.38
CA MET A 1 13.35 13.04 35.11
C MET A 1 12.02 13.53 34.56
N SER A 2 12.04 14.23 33.42
CA SER A 2 10.80 14.62 32.78
C SER A 2 10.02 13.38 32.35
N THR A 3 8.71 13.41 32.52
CA THR A 3 7.84 12.28 32.19
C THR A 3 7.61 12.20 30.68
N MET A 4 7.20 11.04 30.17
CA MET A 4 6.88 10.88 28.75
C MET A 4 5.79 11.86 28.29
N GLU A 5 4.83 12.17 29.16
CA GLU A 5 3.74 13.12 28.87
C GLU A 5 4.26 14.55 28.64
N GLU A 6 5.22 15.00 29.45
CA GLU A 6 5.85 16.32 29.28
C GLU A 6 6.57 16.44 27.94
N TRP A 7 7.23 15.36 27.49
CA TRP A 7 7.90 15.33 26.19
C TRP A 7 6.91 15.34 25.03
N VAL A 8 5.77 14.65 25.16
CA VAL A 8 4.71 14.65 24.15
C VAL A 8 4.11 16.05 24.00
N GLU A 9 3.83 16.73 25.10
CA GLU A 9 3.28 18.09 25.06
C GLU A 9 4.29 19.10 24.50
N TRP A 10 5.57 18.96 24.84
CA TRP A 10 6.62 19.80 24.26
C TRP A 10 6.73 19.59 22.73
N VAL A 11 6.80 18.34 22.26
CA VAL A 11 6.86 18.03 20.81
C VAL A 11 5.60 18.53 20.08
N LYS A 12 4.42 18.44 20.69
CA LYS A 12 3.17 19.03 20.15
C LYS A 12 3.23 20.56 20.08
N GLY A 13 3.89 21.21 21.02
CA GLY A 13 4.12 22.66 21.02
C GLY A 13 4.98 23.08 19.83
N GLU A 14 6.16 22.46 19.68
CA GLU A 14 7.07 22.72 18.56
C GLU A 14 6.41 22.45 17.21
N PHE A 15 5.62 21.38 17.12
CA PHE A 15 4.82 21.07 15.95
C PHE A 15 3.83 22.19 15.58
N LYS A 16 3.12 22.74 16.56
CA LYS A 16 2.16 23.82 16.32
C LYS A 16 2.85 25.10 15.87
N GLU A 17 3.98 25.46 16.47
CA GLU A 17 4.72 26.65 16.10
C GLU A 17 5.30 26.58 14.67
N GLU A 18 5.74 25.38 14.24
CA GLU A 18 6.36 25.21 12.91
C GLU A 18 5.33 24.96 11.79
N TYR A 19 4.20 24.31 12.07
CA TYR A 19 3.27 23.82 11.05
C TYR A 19 1.84 24.39 11.11
N CYS A 20 1.50 25.21 12.11
CA CYS A 20 0.17 25.80 12.26
C CYS A 20 0.22 27.33 12.32
N ASP A 21 -0.81 28.00 11.82
CA ASP A 21 -1.04 29.43 12.10
C ASP A 21 -1.74 29.64 13.45
N ASP A 22 -1.92 30.92 13.84
CA ASP A 22 -2.68 31.33 15.03
C ASP A 22 -4.13 30.82 15.05
N GLY A 23 -4.66 30.40 13.89
CA GLY A 23 -5.98 29.79 13.70
C GLY A 23 -5.97 28.25 13.71
N PHE A 24 -4.84 27.62 14.03
CA PHE A 24 -4.62 26.17 13.99
C PHE A 24 -4.76 25.52 12.60
N ASN A 25 -4.67 26.29 11.52
CA ASN A 25 -4.66 25.76 10.16
C ASN A 25 -3.24 25.41 9.73
N HIS A 26 -3.10 24.32 8.97
CA HIS A 26 -1.82 23.92 8.42
C HIS A 26 -1.34 24.89 7.35
N THR A 27 -0.19 25.50 7.57
CA THR A 27 0.39 26.51 6.66
C THR A 27 1.50 25.96 5.76
N THR A 28 2.12 24.84 6.15
CA THR A 28 3.25 24.22 5.44
C THR A 28 3.04 22.71 5.29
N PRO A 29 3.60 22.08 4.24
CA PRO A 29 3.55 20.63 4.09
C PRO A 29 4.19 19.90 5.28
N LEU A 30 3.43 18.96 5.87
CA LEU A 30 3.86 18.18 7.03
C LEU A 30 5.15 17.40 6.74
N ASN A 31 6.21 17.63 7.52
CA ASN A 31 7.48 16.92 7.40
C ASN A 31 8.05 16.54 8.78
N LEU A 32 7.61 15.38 9.30
CA LEU A 32 8.01 14.90 10.63
C LEU A 32 9.51 14.57 10.72
N ASP A 33 10.20 14.29 9.62
CA ASP A 33 11.65 14.06 9.61
C ASP A 33 12.45 15.36 9.76
N CYS A 34 11.96 16.45 9.17
CA CYS A 34 12.52 17.79 9.39
C CYS A 34 12.33 18.23 10.83
N LEU A 35 11.11 18.07 11.37
CA LEU A 35 10.81 18.33 12.78
C LEU A 35 11.71 17.49 13.69
N ARG A 36 11.82 16.18 13.46
CA ARG A 36 12.71 15.28 14.20
C ARG A 36 14.15 15.81 14.22
N THR A 37 14.66 16.21 13.06
CA THR A 37 16.03 16.72 12.92
C THR A 37 16.24 18.00 13.71
N ASN A 38 15.25 18.89 13.76
CA ASN A 38 15.29 20.11 14.55
C ASN A 38 15.25 19.81 16.06
N LEU A 39 14.35 18.93 16.51
CA LEU A 39 14.22 18.54 17.91
C LEU A 39 15.51 17.86 18.45
N HIS A 40 16.16 17.01 17.65
CA HIS A 40 17.44 16.41 18.03
C HIS A 40 18.58 17.43 18.14
N LYS A 41 18.56 18.52 17.36
CA LYS A 41 19.53 19.61 17.52
C LYS A 41 19.32 20.38 18.82
N GLN A 42 18.07 20.55 19.24
CA GLN A 42 17.72 21.25 20.47
C GLN A 42 18.03 20.40 21.72
N CYS A 43 17.81 19.08 21.67
CA CYS A 43 18.13 18.17 22.78
C CYS A 43 18.75 16.83 22.28
N PRO A 44 20.08 16.80 22.06
CA PRO A 44 20.77 15.62 21.51
C PRO A 44 20.67 14.38 22.41
N ASP A 45 20.70 14.58 23.72
CA ASP A 45 20.71 13.49 24.72
C ASP A 45 19.34 12.84 24.94
N ALA A 46 18.26 13.42 24.40
CA ALA A 46 16.88 12.94 24.54
C ALA A 46 16.37 12.19 23.30
N ALA A 47 17.27 11.77 22.40
CA ALA A 47 16.91 11.25 21.09
C ALA A 47 15.85 10.12 21.08
N ARG A 48 15.98 9.18 22.02
CA ARG A 48 15.04 8.06 22.15
C ARG A 48 13.65 8.53 22.58
N VAL A 49 13.58 9.51 23.48
CA VAL A 49 12.32 10.03 24.03
C VAL A 49 11.61 10.89 22.99
N ILE A 50 12.36 11.72 22.25
CA ILE A 50 11.86 12.50 21.10
C ILE A 50 11.25 11.58 20.04
N THR A 51 11.91 10.46 19.73
CA THR A 51 11.40 9.51 18.73
C THR A 51 10.06 8.89 19.15
N GLU A 52 9.91 8.52 20.43
CA GLU A 52 8.65 7.98 20.94
C GLU A 52 7.56 9.05 21.02
N ALA A 53 7.90 10.29 21.37
CA ALA A 53 6.94 11.40 21.41
C ALA A 53 6.43 11.75 19.99
N LEU A 54 7.31 11.71 19.00
CA LEU A 54 6.94 11.89 17.58
C LEU A 54 6.01 10.79 17.06
N LYS A 55 6.17 9.53 17.50
CA LYS A 55 5.22 8.46 17.15
C LYS A 55 3.83 8.74 17.73
N ILE A 56 3.76 9.26 18.95
CA ILE A 56 2.49 9.62 19.59
C ILE A 56 1.86 10.80 18.84
N LEU A 57 2.65 11.81 18.47
CA LEU A 57 2.19 12.92 17.63
C LEU A 57 1.67 12.45 16.28
N ASP A 58 2.39 11.57 15.59
CA ASP A 58 1.98 10.99 14.29
C ASP A 58 0.65 10.25 14.40
N LEU A 59 0.46 9.47 15.46
CA LEU A 59 -0.81 8.81 15.76
C LEU A 59 -1.94 9.80 16.06
N ASP A 60 -1.65 10.90 16.77
CA ASP A 60 -2.64 11.94 17.08
C ASP A 60 -3.05 12.72 15.83
N ILE A 61 -2.09 13.04 14.94
CA ILE A 61 -2.35 13.65 13.62
C ILE A 61 -3.20 12.73 12.77
N CYS A 62 -2.82 11.43 12.67
CA CYS A 62 -3.62 10.44 11.97
C CYS A 62 -5.05 10.36 12.53
N ARG A 63 -5.21 10.34 13.87
CA ARG A 63 -6.55 10.35 14.49
C ARG A 63 -7.33 11.63 14.20
N ALA A 64 -6.69 12.80 14.19
CA ALA A 64 -7.35 14.07 13.89
C ALA A 64 -7.82 14.12 12.43
N LEU A 65 -6.96 13.74 11.48
CA LEU A 65 -7.31 13.62 10.07
C LEU A 65 -8.44 12.59 9.84
N CYS A 66 -8.49 11.55 10.66
CA CYS A 66 -9.57 10.56 10.63
C CYS A 66 -10.86 10.99 11.34
N LYS A 67 -10.88 12.06 12.16
CA LYS A 67 -12.10 12.57 12.82
C LYS A 67 -12.98 13.39 11.88
N ASP A 68 -12.39 14.02 10.86
CA ASP A 68 -13.11 14.73 9.80
C ASP A 68 -13.58 13.81 8.68
N LEU A 69 -13.21 12.52 8.73
CA LEU A 69 -13.92 11.50 7.98
C LEU A 69 -15.29 11.32 8.64
N PRO A 70 -16.40 11.32 7.87
CA PRO A 70 -17.70 11.02 8.44
C PRO A 70 -17.60 9.71 9.22
N GLN A 71 -17.85 9.76 10.53
CA GLN A 71 -18.05 8.57 11.33
C GLN A 71 -19.19 7.82 10.67
N GLN A 72 -18.87 6.76 9.92
CA GLN A 72 -19.89 5.82 9.52
C GLN A 72 -20.41 5.21 10.82
N ASN A 73 -21.54 5.74 11.30
CA ASN A 73 -22.46 4.95 12.10
C ASN A 73 -22.59 3.63 11.36
N ASN A 74 -22.16 2.54 11.99
CA ASN A 74 -22.48 1.19 11.57
C ASN A 74 -24.00 1.05 11.61
N LYS A 75 -24.62 1.53 10.54
CA LYS A 75 -26.00 1.33 10.17
C LYS A 75 -26.02 0.80 8.74
N TYR A 76 -25.15 -0.18 8.49
CA TYR A 76 -25.32 -1.15 7.42
C TYR A 76 -26.03 -2.38 8.00
N GLU A 77 -27.15 -2.14 8.67
CA GLU A 77 -28.24 -3.12 8.78
C GLU A 77 -29.49 -2.41 8.26
N SER A 78 -30.11 -3.03 7.26
CA SER A 78 -31.38 -2.71 6.60
C SER A 78 -31.48 -1.38 5.82
N ASP A 79 -31.43 -1.53 4.48
CA ASP A 79 -32.33 -0.90 3.49
C ASP A 79 -31.63 -0.23 2.30
N GLU A 80 -30.92 -1.05 1.51
CA GLU A 80 -30.95 -0.93 0.04
C GLU A 80 -31.26 -2.32 -0.54
N GLN A 81 -32.55 -2.69 -0.59
CA GLN A 81 -33.01 -3.69 -1.55
C GLN A 81 -33.09 -3.02 -2.92
N LEU A 82 -31.92 -2.83 -3.53
CA LEU A 82 -31.82 -2.89 -4.98
C LEU A 82 -31.78 -4.37 -5.34
N ASP A 83 -32.85 -4.83 -6.00
CA ASP A 83 -32.88 -6.12 -6.68
C ASP A 83 -31.89 -6.10 -7.85
N ASP A 84 -30.60 -6.21 -7.54
CA ASP A 84 -29.57 -6.59 -8.51
C ASP A 84 -29.56 -8.10 -8.53
N GLY A 85 -30.41 -8.66 -9.41
CA GLY A 85 -30.53 -10.10 -9.62
C GLY A 85 -29.14 -10.71 -9.70
N THR A 86 -28.82 -11.56 -8.72
CA THR A 86 -27.47 -12.05 -8.47
C THR A 86 -26.94 -12.79 -9.70
N LEU A 87 -26.21 -12.07 -10.56
CA LEU A 87 -25.36 -12.64 -11.59
C LEU A 87 -24.17 -13.26 -10.86
N GLU A 88 -24.39 -14.45 -10.31
CA GLU A 88 -23.31 -15.38 -9.97
C GLU A 88 -22.35 -15.41 -11.17
N SER A 89 -21.08 -15.12 -10.91
CA SER A 89 -20.06 -15.11 -11.95
C SER A 89 -19.91 -16.52 -12.51
N ASP A 90 -20.35 -16.75 -13.75
CA ASP A 90 -20.18 -18.03 -14.42
C ASP A 90 -18.73 -18.21 -14.87
N PHE A 91 -17.89 -18.75 -13.98
CA PHE A 91 -16.49 -19.05 -14.27
C PHE A 91 -16.35 -20.06 -15.43
N SER A 92 -17.37 -20.89 -15.71
CA SER A 92 -17.35 -21.82 -16.83
C SER A 92 -17.36 -21.11 -18.19
N LEU A 93 -17.90 -19.89 -18.25
CA LEU A 93 -17.82 -19.05 -19.46
C LEU A 93 -16.38 -18.62 -19.73
N MET A 94 -15.64 -18.22 -18.68
CA MET A 94 -14.22 -17.87 -18.80
C MET A 94 -13.40 -19.09 -19.20
N ASP A 95 -13.68 -20.27 -18.62
CA ASP A 95 -13.03 -21.52 -19.01
C ASP A 95 -13.26 -21.84 -20.50
N ARG A 96 -14.46 -21.58 -21.02
CA ARG A 96 -14.76 -21.75 -22.45
C ARG A 96 -14.02 -20.77 -23.35
N LEU A 97 -13.88 -19.50 -22.93
CA LEU A 97 -13.11 -18.49 -23.65
C LEU A 97 -11.61 -18.82 -23.68
N VAL A 98 -11.10 -19.43 -22.61
CA VAL A 98 -9.69 -19.85 -22.50
C VAL A 98 -9.45 -21.18 -23.25
N ALA A 99 -10.41 -22.11 -23.23
CA ALA A 99 -10.30 -23.44 -23.85
C ALA A 99 -10.33 -23.43 -25.39
N ASP A 100 -10.82 -22.36 -26.03
CA ASP A 100 -10.85 -22.24 -27.50
C ASP A 100 -9.43 -22.05 -28.10
N LYS A 101 -8.42 -21.80 -27.26
CA LYS A 101 -7.01 -21.87 -27.68
C LYS A 101 -6.54 -23.32 -27.80
N GLY A 102 -6.87 -23.93 -28.94
CA GLY A 102 -5.96 -24.76 -29.73
C GLY A 102 -5.15 -25.82 -28.97
N LYS A 103 -5.67 -27.05 -29.02
CA LYS A 103 -5.06 -28.32 -28.65
C LYS A 103 -3.65 -28.54 -29.24
N THR A 104 -2.62 -27.97 -28.61
CA THR A 104 -1.22 -28.42 -28.62
C THR A 104 -0.51 -27.88 -27.37
N VAL A 105 -0.75 -28.49 -26.20
CA VAL A 105 -0.09 -28.08 -24.95
C VAL A 105 1.33 -28.64 -24.93
N GLY A 106 2.27 -27.87 -25.50
CA GLY A 106 3.68 -27.95 -25.15
C GLY A 106 3.96 -27.02 -23.97
N THR A 107 5.01 -27.29 -23.20
CA THR A 107 5.49 -26.45 -22.07
C THR A 107 5.57 -24.95 -22.43
N ASP A 108 5.82 -24.63 -23.70
CA ASP A 108 5.89 -23.28 -24.26
C ASP A 108 4.62 -22.42 -24.11
N SER A 109 3.41 -23.01 -24.06
CA SER A 109 2.17 -22.22 -23.92
C SER A 109 2.00 -21.71 -22.49
N THR A 110 2.19 -22.59 -21.52
CA THR A 110 2.09 -22.26 -20.09
C THR A 110 3.21 -21.32 -19.67
N ASP A 111 4.43 -21.50 -20.18
CA ASP A 111 5.54 -20.59 -19.94
C ASP A 111 5.23 -19.16 -20.42
N ARG A 112 4.56 -19.04 -21.57
CA ARG A 112 4.13 -17.75 -22.12
C ARG A 112 3.09 -17.10 -21.22
N ASP A 113 2.11 -17.86 -20.77
CA ASP A 113 1.05 -17.35 -19.89
C ASP A 113 1.64 -16.86 -18.56
N ILE A 114 2.55 -17.63 -17.95
CA ILE A 114 3.25 -17.23 -16.72
C ILE A 114 4.10 -15.98 -16.94
N LYS A 115 4.88 -15.94 -18.04
CA LYS A 115 5.76 -14.79 -18.36
C LYS A 115 5.00 -13.50 -18.50
N HIS A 116 3.75 -13.54 -19.00
CA HIS A 116 2.95 -12.35 -19.30
C HIS A 116 1.87 -12.02 -18.27
N ALA A 117 1.66 -12.86 -17.26
CA ALA A 117 0.71 -12.60 -16.20
C ALA A 117 1.22 -11.45 -15.29
N PRO A 118 0.44 -10.36 -15.11
CA PRO A 118 0.83 -9.23 -14.28
C PRO A 118 0.76 -9.54 -12.78
N LEU A 119 -0.13 -10.44 -12.37
CA LEU A 119 -0.28 -10.95 -11.01
C LEU A 119 -0.05 -12.46 -11.02
N LEU A 120 0.65 -12.94 -10.01
CA LEU A 120 1.06 -14.34 -9.89
C LEU A 120 0.79 -14.85 -8.47
N PRO A 121 0.28 -16.08 -8.31
CA PRO A 121 0.22 -16.71 -7.01
C PRO A 121 1.63 -17.12 -6.55
N SER A 122 1.79 -17.27 -5.25
CA SER A 122 3.06 -17.65 -4.61
C SER A 122 3.66 -18.95 -5.14
N THR A 123 2.84 -19.94 -5.48
CA THR A 123 3.26 -21.24 -6.03
C THR A 123 3.99 -21.10 -7.35
N VAL A 124 3.44 -20.29 -8.26
CA VAL A 124 4.05 -20.03 -9.57
C VAL A 124 5.38 -19.28 -9.40
N VAL A 125 5.42 -18.28 -8.51
CA VAL A 125 6.65 -17.53 -8.21
C VAL A 125 7.74 -18.43 -7.62
N ALA A 126 7.38 -19.30 -6.67
CA ALA A 126 8.32 -20.22 -6.02
C ALA A 126 8.97 -21.19 -7.03
N GLN A 127 8.20 -21.66 -8.00
CA GLN A 127 8.68 -22.58 -9.05
C GLN A 127 9.54 -21.86 -10.09
N HIS A 128 9.18 -20.62 -10.46
CA HIS A 128 9.75 -19.94 -11.63
C HIS A 128 10.64 -18.73 -11.32
N THR A 129 11.14 -18.59 -10.09
CA THR A 129 12.02 -17.47 -9.71
C THR A 129 13.37 -17.46 -10.44
N LYS A 130 13.80 -18.60 -10.99
CA LYS A 130 15.11 -18.76 -11.65
C LYS A 130 15.07 -18.51 -13.15
N ASP A 131 13.90 -18.61 -13.77
CA ASP A 131 13.71 -18.64 -15.22
C ASP A 131 12.63 -17.65 -15.69
N LEU A 132 11.34 -17.94 -15.49
CA LEU A 132 10.25 -17.19 -16.14
C LEU A 132 9.92 -15.88 -15.41
N VAL A 133 10.13 -15.84 -14.08
CA VAL A 133 9.77 -14.71 -13.22
C VAL A 133 11.00 -14.30 -12.38
N PRO A 134 12.06 -13.78 -13.02
CA PRO A 134 13.31 -13.46 -12.34
C PRO A 134 13.20 -12.28 -11.36
N GLN A 135 12.10 -11.54 -11.43
CA GLN A 135 11.79 -10.38 -10.59
C GLN A 135 10.29 -10.33 -10.27
N PHE A 136 9.96 -10.00 -9.03
CA PHE A 136 8.58 -9.90 -8.56
C PHE A 136 8.54 -9.13 -7.24
N GLY A 137 7.38 -8.60 -6.90
CA GLY A 137 7.16 -7.92 -5.63
C GLY A 137 5.85 -8.36 -4.99
N PHE A 138 5.77 -8.37 -3.66
CA PHE A 138 4.60 -8.77 -2.92
C PHE A 138 3.49 -7.74 -3.12
N PHE A 139 2.28 -8.22 -3.44
CA PHE A 139 1.14 -7.35 -3.73
C PHE A 139 0.10 -7.40 -2.63
N GLY A 140 -0.14 -8.58 -2.05
CA GLY A 140 -1.13 -8.74 -0.98
C GLY A 140 -1.46 -10.19 -0.67
N THR A 141 -2.46 -10.39 0.18
CA THR A 141 -2.94 -11.72 0.61
C THR A 141 -4.45 -11.82 0.37
N LEU A 142 -4.91 -12.94 -0.21
CA LEU A 142 -6.31 -13.22 -0.56
C LEU A 142 -7.19 -13.72 0.61
N SER A 143 -6.58 -14.10 1.74
CA SER A 143 -7.28 -14.64 2.89
C SER A 143 -6.58 -14.20 4.18
N GLU A 144 -7.35 -14.02 5.25
CA GLU A 144 -6.82 -13.83 6.60
C GLU A 144 -5.98 -15.03 7.07
N ALA A 145 -6.24 -16.22 6.50
CA ALA A 145 -5.36 -17.36 6.63
C ALA A 145 -4.04 -17.05 5.89
N THR A 146 -3.00 -16.74 6.65
CA THR A 146 -1.62 -16.43 6.21
C THR A 146 -0.87 -17.63 5.64
N THR A 147 -1.59 -18.53 4.95
CA THR A 147 -0.99 -19.62 4.20
C THR A 147 -0.15 -19.05 3.05
N SER A 148 0.95 -19.73 2.71
CA SER A 148 1.79 -19.28 1.60
C SER A 148 1.01 -19.19 0.29
N GLU A 149 0.00 -20.04 0.10
CA GLU A 149 -0.87 -20.14 -1.08
C GLU A 149 -1.78 -18.91 -1.30
N SER A 150 -2.09 -18.16 -0.25
CA SER A 150 -2.96 -16.98 -0.35
C SER A 150 -2.23 -15.72 -0.80
N LYS A 151 -0.91 -15.76 -0.96
CA LYS A 151 -0.09 -14.58 -1.32
C LYS A 151 -0.09 -14.34 -2.83
N ILE A 152 -0.33 -13.09 -3.21
CA ILE A 152 -0.23 -12.59 -4.58
C ILE A 152 1.04 -11.75 -4.72
N PHE A 153 1.70 -11.92 -5.85
CA PHE A 153 2.85 -11.16 -6.27
C PHE A 153 2.60 -10.45 -7.59
N GLN A 154 3.16 -9.26 -7.72
CA GLN A 154 3.23 -8.48 -8.95
C GLN A 154 4.44 -8.93 -9.76
N ASN A 155 4.21 -9.30 -11.02
CA ASN A 155 5.26 -9.55 -12.00
C ASN A 155 5.74 -8.20 -12.57
N THR A 156 6.94 -7.78 -12.18
CA THR A 156 7.51 -6.49 -12.63
C THR A 156 8.23 -6.60 -13.97
N ASN A 157 8.27 -7.78 -14.60
CA ASN A 157 8.93 -7.98 -15.90
C ASN A 157 8.00 -7.73 -17.10
N VAL A 158 6.73 -7.42 -16.84
CA VAL A 158 5.72 -7.27 -17.90
C VAL A 158 5.10 -5.88 -17.88
N PRO A 159 4.82 -5.30 -19.06
CA PRO A 159 4.01 -4.11 -19.13
C PRO A 159 2.56 -4.46 -18.75
N PHE A 160 1.97 -3.67 -17.86
CA PHE A 160 0.54 -3.73 -17.58
C PHE A 160 -0.01 -2.33 -17.30
N PHE A 161 -1.33 -2.21 -17.38
CA PHE A 161 -2.05 -1.00 -17.00
C PHE A 161 -2.93 -1.32 -15.80
N ALA A 162 -3.00 -0.39 -14.85
CA ALA A 162 -3.90 -0.47 -13.72
C ALA A 162 -4.60 0.87 -13.51
N PHE A 163 -5.89 0.79 -13.22
CA PHE A 163 -6.69 1.92 -12.76
C PHE A 163 -7.06 1.69 -11.29
N VAL A 164 -6.65 2.60 -10.42
CA VAL A 164 -6.89 2.49 -8.97
C VAL A 164 -7.94 3.51 -8.57
N CYS A 165 -9.15 3.03 -8.30
CA CYS A 165 -10.29 3.84 -7.87
C CYS A 165 -10.96 3.24 -6.63
N GLY A 166 -11.78 4.04 -5.95
CA GLY A 166 -12.43 3.63 -4.71
C GLY A 166 -12.77 4.82 -3.82
N VAL A 167 -13.61 4.58 -2.81
CA VAL A 167 -14.03 5.59 -1.82
C VAL A 167 -12.86 6.04 -0.94
N GLN A 168 -13.02 7.16 -0.24
CA GLN A 168 -12.01 7.61 0.72
C GLN A 168 -11.73 6.52 1.77
N GLY A 169 -10.46 6.33 2.13
CA GLY A 169 -10.04 5.27 3.06
C GLY A 169 -9.93 3.86 2.47
N SER A 170 -10.31 3.62 1.21
CA SER A 170 -10.29 2.27 0.60
C SER A 170 -8.91 1.70 0.26
N GLY A 171 -7.82 2.33 0.71
CA GLY A 171 -6.45 1.88 0.43
C GLY A 171 -5.91 2.18 -0.96
N LYS A 172 -6.49 3.09 -1.75
CA LYS A 172 -5.97 3.46 -3.09
C LYS A 172 -4.49 3.87 -3.07
N SER A 173 -4.14 4.81 -2.19
CA SER A 173 -2.76 5.30 -2.03
C SER A 173 -1.83 4.17 -1.57
N TYR A 174 -2.33 3.28 -0.72
CA TYR A 174 -1.60 2.09 -0.27
C TYR A 174 -1.29 1.15 -1.43
N THR A 175 -2.29 0.80 -2.26
CA THR A 175 -2.08 -0.04 -3.46
C THR A 175 -1.10 0.60 -4.44
N THR A 176 -1.22 1.91 -4.69
CA THR A 176 -0.29 2.63 -5.56
C THR A 176 1.13 2.64 -4.98
N ALA A 177 1.28 2.83 -3.67
CA ALA A 177 2.58 2.75 -3.00
C ALA A 177 3.20 1.35 -3.15
N ILE A 178 2.45 0.28 -2.90
CA ILE A 178 2.90 -1.10 -3.12
C ILE A 178 3.42 -1.30 -4.55
N MET A 179 2.68 -0.83 -5.56
CA MET A 179 3.11 -0.93 -6.96
C MET A 179 4.43 -0.21 -7.22
N LEU A 180 4.62 0.97 -6.64
CA LEU A 180 5.85 1.76 -6.76
C LEU A 180 7.01 1.11 -5.99
N GLU A 181 6.77 0.65 -4.77
CA GLU A 181 7.77 -0.05 -3.95
C GLU A 181 8.30 -1.30 -4.67
N ASN A 182 7.40 -2.10 -5.26
CA ASN A 182 7.75 -3.27 -6.04
C ASN A 182 8.60 -2.94 -7.29
N ALA A 183 8.48 -1.74 -7.83
CA ALA A 183 9.23 -1.27 -8.99
C ALA A 183 10.56 -0.59 -8.62
N LEU A 184 10.64 0.07 -7.47
CA LEU A 184 11.73 0.99 -7.10
C LEU A 184 12.64 0.47 -5.99
N ILE A 185 12.12 -0.30 -5.04
CA ILE A 185 12.83 -0.65 -3.81
C ILE A 185 13.33 -2.10 -3.86
N GLN A 186 14.64 -2.28 -3.81
CA GLN A 186 15.25 -3.61 -3.69
C GLN A 186 15.16 -4.12 -2.25
N SER A 187 14.09 -4.85 -1.92
CA SER A 187 13.90 -5.45 -0.61
C SER A 187 13.63 -6.95 -0.70
N ARG A 188 14.43 -7.76 0.00
CA ARG A 188 14.23 -9.21 0.12
C ARG A 188 12.96 -9.59 0.89
N HIS A 189 12.42 -8.65 1.67
CA HIS A 189 11.18 -8.86 2.42
C HIS A 189 9.94 -8.66 1.55
N LEU A 190 10.04 -7.80 0.53
CA LEU A 190 8.95 -7.52 -0.42
C LEU A 190 9.02 -8.47 -1.62
N GLY A 191 10.20 -8.91 -2.04
CA GLY A 191 10.34 -9.85 -3.14
C GLY A 191 11.74 -9.88 -3.72
N ARG A 192 11.83 -9.93 -5.04
CA ARG A 192 13.10 -9.94 -5.78
C ARG A 192 13.06 -8.89 -6.88
N LEU A 193 13.85 -7.84 -6.74
CA LEU A 193 14.01 -6.81 -7.76
C LEU A 193 15.50 -6.71 -8.13
N LYS A 194 15.90 -7.36 -9.22
CA LYS A 194 17.31 -7.39 -9.68
C LYS A 194 17.72 -6.07 -10.34
N ALA A 195 16.80 -5.46 -11.09
CA ALA A 195 16.95 -4.24 -11.84
C ALA A 195 15.74 -3.34 -11.55
N PRO A 196 15.88 -2.35 -10.66
CA PRO A 196 14.83 -1.38 -10.38
C PRO A 196 14.40 -0.65 -11.66
N ILE A 197 13.09 -0.43 -11.77
CA ILE A 197 12.47 0.20 -12.94
C ILE A 197 12.35 1.69 -12.66
N SER A 198 12.51 2.54 -13.67
CA SER A 198 12.24 3.97 -13.54
C SER A 198 10.73 4.23 -13.47
N ALA A 199 10.30 5.07 -12.53
CA ALA A 199 8.92 5.52 -12.41
C ALA A 199 8.81 7.01 -12.70
N LEU A 200 7.76 7.41 -13.43
CA LEU A 200 7.38 8.80 -13.67
C LEU A 200 5.98 9.00 -13.11
N VAL A 201 5.84 9.92 -12.15
CA VAL A 201 4.57 10.19 -11.47
C VAL A 201 4.08 11.57 -11.86
N PHE A 202 2.90 11.63 -12.48
CA PHE A 202 2.17 12.87 -12.68
C PHE A 202 1.13 13.01 -11.57
N SER A 203 1.26 14.06 -10.77
CA SER A 203 0.25 14.43 -9.78
C SER A 203 -0.53 15.62 -10.32
N TYR A 204 -1.86 15.51 -10.32
CA TYR A 204 -2.76 16.61 -10.61
C TYR A 204 -3.48 17.00 -9.32
N GLY A 205 -3.13 18.16 -8.77
CA GLY A 205 -3.85 18.79 -7.66
C GLY A 205 -4.83 19.81 -8.19
N TYR A 206 -5.97 19.96 -7.52
CA TYR A 206 -6.92 21.06 -7.73
C TYR A 206 -6.58 22.25 -6.83
#